data_AF-A0A1I2G621-F1
#
_entry.id   AF-A0A1I2G621-F1
#
_cell.length_a   1.000
_cell.length_b   1.000
_cell.length_c   1.000
_cell.angle_alpha   90.00
_cell.angle_beta   90.00
_cell.angle_gamma   90.00
#
_symmetry.space_group_name_H-M   'P 1'
#
loop_
_entity.id
_entity.type
_entity.pdbx_description
1 polymer ?
#
loop_
_entity_poly.entity_id
_entity_poly.type
_entity_poly.pdbx_seq_one_letter_code
_entity_poly.pdbx_strand_id
1 'polypeptide(L)' 'MKTRNIRTPQQVRDDFIRKGISMASWAKNNGFSPVTVFQVLNGTNAGTRGVGHKIAVTLGIKDGEIIE' A
#
# COMPACT_ATOMS: atom_id res chain seq x y z
N MET A 1 -12.40 -18.11 -4.88
CA MET A 1 -11.75 -16.95 -5.52
C MET A 1 -11.80 -15.79 -4.53
N LYS A 2 -10.68 -15.32 -3.98
CA LYS A 2 -10.69 -14.21 -3.02
C LYS A 2 -10.90 -12.92 -3.80
N THR A 3 -12.12 -12.40 -3.80
CA THR A 3 -12.43 -11.06 -4.34
C THR A 3 -11.73 -10.04 -3.44
N ARG A 4 -10.48 -9.68 -3.77
CA ARG A 4 -9.79 -8.60 -3.07
C ARG A 4 -10.47 -7.31 -3.47
N ASN A 5 -11.27 -6.74 -2.57
CA ASN A 5 -11.93 -5.47 -2.82
C ASN A 5 -10.85 -4.39 -2.96
N ILE A 6 -10.66 -3.89 -4.18
CA ILE A 6 -9.63 -2.90 -4.50
C ILE A 6 -9.98 -1.60 -3.78
N ARG A 7 -9.04 -1.11 -2.98
CA ARG A 7 -9.19 0.11 -2.18
C ARG A 7 -8.59 1.30 -2.91
N THR A 8 -9.18 2.47 -2.75
CA THR A 8 -8.54 3.70 -3.22
C THR A 8 -7.44 4.13 -2.23
N PRO A 9 -6.44 4.90 -2.67
CA PRO A 9 -5.45 5.50 -1.76
C PRO A 9 -6.09 6.33 -0.64
N GLN A 10 -7.26 6.91 -0.87
CA GLN A 10 -8.03 7.63 0.16
C GLN A 10 -8.56 6.66 1.22
N GLN A 11 -9.20 5.56 0.81
CA GLN A 11 -9.70 4.53 1.72
C GLN A 11 -8.58 3.89 2.56
N VAL A 12 -7.38 3.76 1.98
CA VAL A 12 -6.22 3.28 2.73
C VAL A 12 -5.79 4.27 3.81
N ARG A 13 -5.79 5.58 3.52
CA ARG A 13 -5.53 6.63 4.52
C ARG A 13 -6.59 6.62 5.63
N ASP A 14 -7.86 6.49 5.26
CA ASP A 14 -8.96 6.41 6.23
C ASP A 14 -8.85 5.16 7.12
N ASP A 15 -8.43 4.01 6.56
CA ASP A 15 -8.20 2.78 7.34
C ASP A 15 -7.02 2.95 8.30
N PHE A 16 -5.98 3.69 7.92
CA PHE A 16 -4.87 4.03 8.82
C PHE A 16 -5.34 4.91 10.00
N ILE A 17 -6.14 5.94 9.71
CA ILE A 17 -6.73 6.82 10.74
C ILE A 17 -7.63 6.00 11.66
N ARG A 18 -8.52 5.19 11.10
CA ARG A 18 -9.46 4.33 11.84
C ARG A 18 -8.75 3.32 12.75
N LYS A 19 -7.59 2.83 12.34
CA LYS A 19 -6.76 1.90 13.12
C LYS A 19 -5.81 2.61 14.10
N GLY A 20 -5.67 3.93 14.01
CA GLY A 20 -4.70 4.69 14.79
C GLY A 20 -3.24 4.38 14.43
N ILE A 21 -2.97 3.88 13.21
CA ILE A 21 -1.63 3.51 12.77
C ILE A 21 -1.12 4.59 11.81
N SER A 22 0.10 5.07 12.02
CA SER A 22 0.73 5.98 11.06
C SER A 22 1.26 5.24 9.83
N MET A 23 1.18 5.85 8.65
CA MET A 23 1.73 5.30 7.41
C MET A 23 3.22 4.93 7.55
N ALA A 24 3.99 5.74 8.28
CA ALA A 24 5.40 5.49 8.52
C ALA A 24 5.64 4.27 9.43
N SER A 25 4.82 4.09 10.47
CA SER A 25 4.89 2.91 11.34
C SER A 25 4.50 1.66 10.57
N TRP A 26 3.41 1.72 9.79
CA TRP A 26 3.00 0.63 8.92
C TRP A 26 4.10 0.27 7.91
N ALA A 27 4.71 1.26 7.26
CA ALA A 27 5.79 1.05 6.31
C ALA A 27 6.96 0.29 6.96
N LYS A 28 7.44 0.77 8.12
CA LYS A 28 8.52 0.12 8.88
C LYS A 28 8.16 -1.31 9.27
N ASN A 29 6.94 -1.54 9.77
CA ASN A 29 6.46 -2.86 10.17
C ASN A 29 6.37 -3.85 8.99
N ASN A 30 6.17 -3.35 7.78
CA ASN A 30 6.12 -4.16 6.56
C ASN A 30 7.47 -4.19 5.80
N GLY A 31 8.55 -3.62 6.37
CA GLY A 31 9.86 -3.59 5.72
C GLY A 31 9.97 -2.62 4.54
N PHE A 32 9.05 -1.66 4.43
CA PHE A 32 9.02 -0.65 3.37
C PHE A 32 9.53 0.72 3.85
N SER A 33 10.09 1.50 2.92
CA SER A 33 10.41 2.91 3.19
C SER A 33 9.13 3.75 3.23
N PRO A 34 8.93 4.58 4.28
CA PRO A 34 7.79 5.50 4.36
C PRO A 34 7.64 6.41 3.14
N VAL A 35 8.77 6.82 2.55
CA VAL A 35 8.82 7.65 1.34
C VAL A 35 8.21 6.91 0.15
N THR A 36 8.58 5.65 -0.05
CA THR A 36 8.05 4.83 -1.15
C THR A 36 6.56 4.56 -0.98
N VAL A 37 6.10 4.33 0.25
CA VAL A 37 4.66 4.17 0.55
C VAL A 37 3.89 5.45 0.21
N PHE A 38 4.44 6.61 0.58
CA PHE A 38 3.84 7.90 0.25
C PHE A 38 3.80 8.15 -1.27
N GLN A 39 4.86 7.82 -2.00
CA GLN A 39 4.89 7.93 -3.46
C GLN A 39 3.83 7.05 -4.14
N VAL A 40 3.60 5.83 -3.63
CA VAL A 40 2.53 4.94 -4.15
C VAL A 40 1.15 5.51 -3.84
N LEU A 41 0.93 6.00 -2.62
CA LEU A 41 -0.36 6.59 -2.21
C LEU A 41 -0.68 7.94 -2.88
N ASN A 42 0.33 8.68 -3.30
CA ASN A 42 0.17 9.93 -4.07
C ASN A 42 0.12 9.70 -5.57
N GLY A 43 0.35 8.48 -6.05
CA GLY A 43 0.40 8.16 -7.48
C GLY A 43 1.68 8.58 -8.20
N THR A 44 2.67 9.17 -7.50
CA THR A 44 4.01 9.44 -8.05
C THR A 44 4.71 8.16 -8.48
N ASN A 45 4.51 7.08 -7.71
CA ASN A 45 4.93 5.75 -8.08
C ASN A 45 3.70 4.95 -8.52
N ALA A 46 3.63 4.62 -9.81
CA ALA A 46 2.54 3.84 -10.39
C ALA A 46 2.42 2.42 -9.80
N GLY A 47 3.40 1.98 -9.00
CA GLY A 47 3.37 0.70 -8.33
C GLY A 47 3.35 -0.48 -9.30
N THR A 48 3.91 -0.34 -10.50
CA THR A 48 3.83 -1.37 -11.55
C THR A 48 4.69 -2.60 -11.22
N ARG A 49 5.90 -2.38 -10.72
CA ARG A 49 6.89 -3.43 -10.39
C ARG A 49 7.68 -3.13 -9.12
N GLY A 50 8.43 -4.14 -8.64
CA GLY A 50 9.32 -4.01 -7.48
C GLY A 50 8.61 -3.62 -6.19
N VAL A 51 9.26 -2.79 -5.37
CA VAL A 51 8.75 -2.37 -4.06
C VAL A 51 7.41 -1.63 -4.18
N GLY A 52 7.23 -0.80 -5.21
CA GLY A 52 5.96 -0.09 -5.44
C GLY A 52 4.80 -1.07 -5.72
N HIS A 53 5.06 -2.14 -6.48
CA HIS A 53 4.08 -3.21 -6.70
C HIS A 53 3.73 -3.90 -5.39
N LYS A 54 4.75 -4.31 -4.60
CA LYS A 54 4.54 -4.95 -3.31
C LYS A 54 3.66 -4.09 -2.41
N ILE A 55 3.98 -2.80 -2.25
CA ILE A 55 3.19 -1.86 -1.44
C ILE A 55 1.74 -1.78 -1.93
N ALA A 56 1.53 -1.58 -3.24
CA ALA A 56 0.18 -1.42 -3.80
C ALA A 56 -0.68 -2.68 -3.61
N VAL A 57 -0.08 -3.87 -3.72
CA VAL A 57 -0.77 -5.15 -3.46
C VAL A 57 -1.04 -5.33 -1.97
N THR A 58 -0.06 -5.07 -1.08
CA THR A 58 -0.23 -5.21 0.37
C THR A 58 -1.29 -4.25 0.92
N LEU A 59 -1.36 -3.02 0.40
CA LEU A 59 -2.39 -2.04 0.77
C LEU A 59 -3.77 -2.33 0.13
N GLY A 60 -3.83 -3.30 -0.79
CA GLY A 60 -5.03 -3.62 -1.54
C GLY A 60 -5.45 -2.53 -2.53
N ILE A 61 -4.51 -1.66 -2.96
CA ILE A 61 -4.75 -0.59 -3.94
C ILE A 61 -4.91 -1.14 -5.35
N LYS A 62 -4.33 -2.32 -5.60
CA LYS A 62 -4.48 -3.04 -6.84
C LYS A 62 -4.49 -4.53 -6.58
N ASP A 63 -5.05 -5.28 -7.51
CA ASP A 63 -4.87 -6.71 -7.52
C ASP A 63 -3.50 -7.07 -8.12
N GLY A 64 -2.85 -8.07 -7.52
CA GLY A 64 -1.54 -8.54 -7.90
C GLY A 64 -1.03 -9.62 -6.96
N GLU A 65 0.03 -10.29 -7.36
CA GLU A 65 0.66 -11.34 -6.58
C GLU A 65 2.10 -10.94 -6.28
N ILE A 66 2.48 -11.05 -5.00
CA ILE A 66 3.85 -10.85 -4.57
C ILE A 66 4.52 -12.22 -4.64
N ILE A 67 5.29 -12.44 -5.71
CA ILE A 67 6.14 -13.62 -5.87
C ILE A 67 7.51 -13.21 -5.32
N GLU A 68 7.98 -13.91 -4.31
CA GLU A 68 9.27 -13.66 -3.64
C GLU A 68 10.25 -14.80 -3.91
#